data_AF-A0A2E4YW17-F1
#
_entry.id   AF-A0A2E4YW17-F1
#
_cell.length_a   1.000
_cell.length_b   1.000
_cell.length_c   1.000
_cell.angle_alpha   90.00
_cell.angle_beta   90.00
_cell.angle_gamma   90.00
#
_symmetry.space_group_name_H-M   'P 1'
#
loop_
_entity.id
_entity.type
_entity.pdbx_description
1 polymer ?
#
loop_
_entity_poly.entity_id
_entity_poly.type
_entity_poly.pdbx_seq_one_letter_code
_entity_poly.pdbx_strand_id
1 'polypeptide(L)' 'MEPKVGEIWQWHRDDSGCQEIYGPGIVMGIKEGYEYNSQEYFVTFHFANKGIMNIPIPMVKRFMYLIT' A
#
# COMPACT_ATOMS: atom_id res chain seq x y z
N MET A 1 5.99 1.66 11.20
CA MET A 1 6.81 0.53 10.67
C MET A 1 6.82 0.64 9.16
N GLU A 2 7.92 0.28 8.49
CA GLU A 2 8.00 0.28 7.02
C GLU A 2 7.67 -1.12 6.47
N PRO A 3 6.88 -1.23 5.39
CA PRO A 3 6.51 -2.53 4.82
C PRO A 3 7.73 -3.30 4.31
N LYS A 4 7.68 -4.63 4.37
CA LYS A 4 8.72 -5.52 3.85
C LYS A 4 8.14 -6.48 2.84
N VAL A 5 8.97 -6.90 1.88
CA VAL A 5 8.58 -7.88 0.86
C VAL A 5 8.11 -9.18 1.53
N GLY A 6 6.96 -9.68 1.08
CA GLY A 6 6.30 -10.86 1.63
C GLY A 6 5.30 -10.58 2.76
N GLU A 7 5.31 -9.39 3.36
CA GLU A 7 4.31 -9.01 4.35
C GLU A 7 2.93 -8.84 3.71
N ILE A 8 1.90 -9.14 4.48
CA ILE A 8 0.50 -8.95 4.07
C ILE A 8 -0.05 -7.74 4.82
N TRP A 9 -0.54 -6.78 4.05
CA TRP A 9 -1.13 -5.56 4.58
C TRP A 9 -2.58 -5.44 4.12
N GLN A 10 -3.44 -4.97 5.02
CA GLN A 10 -4.85 -4.77 4.75
C GLN A 10 -5.23 -3.31 4.96
N TRP A 11 -6.15 -2.82 4.15
CA TRP A 11 -6.74 -1.50 4.32
C TRP A 11 -7.52 -1.44 5.63
N HIS A 12 -7.25 -0.40 6.43
CA HIS A 12 -8.15 -0.03 7.50
C HIS A 12 -9.31 0.79 6.93
N ARG A 13 -10.50 0.66 7.51
CA ARG A 13 -11.55 1.66 7.29
C ARG A 13 -11.22 2.84 8.20
N ASP A 14 -10.81 3.96 7.65
CA ASP A 14 -10.90 5.21 8.40
C ASP A 14 -12.20 5.95 8.08
N ASP A 15 -12.51 6.90 8.94
CA ASP A 15 -13.66 7.79 8.83
C ASP A 15 -13.56 8.75 7.62
N SER A 16 -12.52 8.61 6.77
CA SER A 16 -12.33 9.44 5.57
C SER A 16 -13.28 9.10 4.41
N GLY A 17 -14.06 8.02 4.54
CA GLY A 17 -14.99 7.60 3.49
C GLY A 17 -14.29 6.96 2.29
N CYS A 18 -13.04 6.49 2.43
CA CYS A 18 -12.39 5.69 1.39
C CYS A 18 -13.14 4.35 1.24
N GLN A 19 -14.09 4.29 0.30
CA GLN A 19 -14.99 3.15 0.10
C GLN A 19 -14.35 1.99 -0.68
N GLU A 20 -13.17 2.17 -1.27
CA GLU A 20 -12.48 1.12 -2.00
C GLU A 20 -11.60 0.28 -1.06
N ILE A 21 -12.24 -0.66 -0.37
CA ILE A 21 -11.55 -1.65 0.45
C ILE A 21 -11.05 -2.73 -0.49
N TYR A 22 -9.79 -2.60 -0.91
CA TYR A 22 -9.10 -3.74 -1.50
C TYR A 22 -8.88 -4.79 -0.40
N GLY A 23 -9.01 -6.07 -0.75
CA GLY A 23 -8.67 -7.16 0.17
C GLY A 23 -7.20 -7.08 0.63
N PRO A 24 -6.71 -8.04 1.42
CA PRO A 24 -5.29 -8.07 1.79
C PRO A 24 -4.40 -8.07 0.54
N GLY A 25 -3.33 -7.27 0.58
CA GLY A 25 -2.32 -7.19 -0.45
C GLY A 25 -0.97 -7.70 0.05
N ILE A 26 -0.27 -8.47 -0.78
CA ILE A 26 1.09 -8.94 -0.49
C ILE A 26 2.09 -7.91 -1.01
N VAL A 27 3.04 -7.49 -0.18
CA VAL A 27 4.12 -6.60 -0.59
C VAL A 27 5.08 -7.35 -1.51
N MET A 28 5.22 -6.86 -2.73
CA MET A 28 6.11 -7.41 -3.76
C MET A 28 7.45 -6.67 -3.83
N GLY A 29 7.51 -5.42 -3.38
CA GLY A 29 8.71 -4.60 -3.47
C GLY A 29 8.48 -3.17 -3.01
N ILE A 30 9.57 -2.44 -2.75
CA ILE A 30 9.56 -0.99 -2.57
C ILE A 30 10.44 -0.40 -3.67
N LYS A 31 9.95 0.63 -4.35
CA LYS A 31 10.68 1.31 -5.41
C LYS A 31 10.60 2.83 -5.24
N GLU A 32 11.61 3.51 -5.72
CA GLU A 32 11.57 4.97 -5.88
C GLU A 32 10.71 5.34 -7.09
N GLY A 33 9.99 6.45 -6.99
CA GLY A 33 9.17 7.02 -8.04
C GLY A 33 9.09 8.53 -7.89
N TYR A 34 8.41 9.16 -8.85
CA TYR A 34 8.19 10.61 -8.86
C TYR A 34 6.69 10.90 -8.93
N GLU A 35 6.21 11.75 -8.04
CA GLU A 35 4.84 12.26 -8.05
C GLU A 35 4.88 13.79 -7.92
N TYR A 36 4.29 14.52 -8.88
CA TYR A 36 4.23 15.98 -8.91
C TYR A 36 5.55 16.71 -8.54
N ASN A 37 6.68 16.25 -9.09
CA ASN A 37 8.04 16.77 -8.84
C ASN A 37 8.62 16.48 -7.45
N SER A 38 8.00 15.62 -6.66
CA SER A 38 8.57 15.05 -5.42
C SER A 38 9.06 13.63 -5.68
N GLN A 39 10.26 13.31 -5.20
CA GLN A 39 10.76 11.94 -5.17
C GLN A 39 10.11 11.21 -3.98
N GLU A 40 9.34 10.17 -4.25
CA GLU A 40 8.64 9.39 -3.23
C GLU A 40 8.92 7.90 -3.37
N TYR A 41 8.83 7.19 -2.26
CA TYR A 41 8.89 5.74 -2.24
C TYR A 41 7.50 5.14 -2.35
N PHE A 42 7.37 4.14 -3.21
CA PHE A 42 6.13 3.42 -3.48
C PHE A 42 6.28 1.96 -3.07
N VAL A 43 5.25 1.43 -2.41
CA VAL A 43 5.12 0.02 -2.09
C VAL A 43 4.33 -0.64 -3.20
N THR A 44 4.90 -1.68 -3.79
CA THR A 44 4.24 -2.50 -4.81
C THR A 44 3.48 -3.61 -4.10
N PHE A 45 2.15 -3.64 -4.27
CA PHE A 45 1.28 -4.67 -3.74
C PHE A 45 0.71 -5.53 -4.86
N HIS A 46 0.50 -6.82 -4.58
CA HIS A 46 -0.39 -7.68 -5.36
C HIS A 46 -1.66 -7.97 -4.57
N PHE A 47 -2.79 -7.54 -5.11
CA PHE A 47 -4.13 -7.77 -4.56
C PHE A 47 -4.87 -8.81 -5.43
N ALA A 48 -5.46 -9.84 -4.81
CA ALA A 48 -6.09 -10.95 -5.53
C ALA A 48 -7.16 -10.51 -6.56
N ASN A 49 -7.91 -9.45 -6.26
CA ASN A 49 -9.02 -8.98 -7.10
C ASN A 49 -8.68 -7.78 -7.99
N LYS A 50 -7.46 -7.23 -7.90
CA LYS A 50 -7.06 -5.99 -8.59
C LYS A 50 -5.71 -6.06 -9.29
N GLY A 51 -4.93 -7.12 -9.06
CA GLY A 51 -3.59 -7.25 -9.62
C GLY A 51 -2.58 -6.37 -8.89
N ILE A 52 -1.62 -5.83 -9.63
CA ILE A 52 -0.48 -5.10 -9.07
C ILE A 52 -0.81 -3.60 -8.95
N MET A 53 -0.55 -3.02 -7.78
CA MET A 53 -0.71 -1.60 -7.52
C MET A 53 0.53 -1.03 -6.84
N ASN A 54 0.86 0.23 -7.14
CA ASN A 54 1.93 0.97 -6.47
C ASN A 54 1.28 2.03 -5.59
N ILE A 55 1.52 1.97 -4.28
CA ILE A 55 0.90 2.87 -3.31
C ILE A 55 2.02 3.69 -2.64
N PRO A 56 1.91 5.03 -2.57
CA PRO A 56 2.89 5.86 -1.86
C PRO A 56 3.05 5.39 -0.40
N ILE A 57 4.30 5.33 0.10
CA ILE A 57 4.57 4.98 1.50
C ILE A 57 3.73 5.80 2.50
N PRO A 58 3.53 7.13 2.33
CA PRO A 58 2.66 7.90 3.23
C PRO A 58 1.23 7.38 3.30
N MET A 59 0.67 6.95 2.16
CA MET A 59 -0.66 6.34 2.12
C MET A 59 -0.67 4.97 2.80
N VAL A 60 0.34 4.13 2.57
CA VAL A 60 0.43 2.82 3.24
C VAL A 60 0.50 2.99 4.76
N LYS A 61 1.35 3.90 5.24
CA LYS A 61 1.50 4.23 6.67
C LYS A 61 0.22 4.78 7.28
N ARG A 62 -0.61 5.47 6.50
CA ARG A 62 -1.84 6.10 6.96
C ARG A 62 -3.04 5.15 6.91
N PHE A 63 -3.15 4.32 5.88
CA PHE A 63 -4.41 3.61 5.56
C PHE A 63 -4.32 2.09 5.65
N MET A 64 -3.15 1.53 5.92
CA MET A 64 -2.98 0.08 5.94
C MET A 64 -2.32 -0.39 7.24
N TYR A 65 -2.63 -1.62 7.63
CA TYR A 65 -2.03 -2.28 8.80
C TYR A 65 -1.48 -3.65 8.43
N LEU A 66 -0.38 -4.01 9.09
CA LEU A 66 0.24 -5.33 8.99
C LEU A 66 -0.66 -6.37 9.66
N ILE A 67 -0.91 -7.49 8.99
CA ILE A 67 -1.67 -8.60 9.58
C ILE A 67 -0.83 -9.86 9.85
N THR A 68 0.41 -9.93 9.33
CA THR A 68 1.35 -11.05 9.49
C THR A 68 2.79 -10.60 9.30
#